data_AF-A0A958Y1L0-F1
#
_entry.id   AF-A0A958Y1L0-F1
#
_cell.length_a   1.000
_cell.length_b   1.000
_cell.length_c   1.000
_cell.angle_alpha   90.00
_cell.angle_beta   90.00
_cell.angle_gamma   90.00
#
_symmetry.space_group_name_H-M   'P 1'
#
loop_
_entity.id
_entity.type
_entity.pdbx_description
1 polymer ?
#
loop_
_entity_poly.entity_id
_entity_poly.type
_entity_poly.pdbx_seq_one_letter_code
_entity_poly.pdbx_strand_id
1 'polypeptide(L)'
;MQMVQLGLRQNWRQFTLLVVINAFVGGMVGLERTILPEIAEADFGLAARTAILSFIVVFGITKAITNYYTGAWADKVGRKNLLTLGWLIGLPVPLLIIYAPAWSWVIFANILLGINQGLCWSSTVV
;
A
#
# COMPACT_ATOMS: atom_id res chain seq x y z
N MET A 1 -4.53 -0.32 -35.98
CA MET A 1 -3.80 -0.02 -34.73
C MET A 1 -3.66 1.50 -34.64
N GLN A 2 -4.16 2.14 -33.57
CA GLN A 2 -3.90 3.57 -33.33
C GLN A 2 -2.39 3.77 -33.16
N MET A 3 -1.78 4.68 -33.93
CA MET A 3 -0.39 5.06 -33.70
C MET A 3 -0.28 5.76 -32.34
N VAL A 4 0.32 5.09 -31.37
CA VAL A 4 0.57 5.66 -30.04
C VAL A 4 1.65 6.73 -30.19
N GLN A 5 1.26 8.00 -30.09
CA GLN A 5 2.22 9.10 -29.99
C GLN A 5 2.78 9.14 -28.56
N LEU A 6 4.08 8.92 -28.45
CA LEU A 6 4.82 9.00 -27.19
C LEU A 6 4.98 10.47 -26.77
N GLY A 7 4.82 10.74 -25.48
CA GLY A 7 5.03 12.07 -24.91
C GLY A 7 4.06 12.39 -23.77
N LEU A 8 4.54 13.12 -22.76
CA LEU A 8 3.74 13.51 -21.58
C LEU A 8 2.54 14.38 -21.95
N ARG A 9 2.70 15.32 -22.90
CA ARG A 9 1.63 16.19 -23.36
C ARG A 9 0.55 15.42 -24.12
N GLN A 10 0.94 14.42 -24.90
CA GLN A 10 0.05 13.58 -25.70
C GLN A 10 -0.71 12.57 -24.82
N ASN A 11 -0.08 12.11 -23.73
CA ASN A 11 -0.64 11.13 -22.79
C ASN A 11 -1.03 11.74 -21.43
N TRP A 12 -1.27 13.05 -21.38
CA TRP A 12 -1.44 13.79 -20.13
C TRP A 12 -2.53 13.20 -19.23
N ARG A 13 -3.62 12.68 -19.80
CA ARG A 13 -4.70 12.04 -19.03
C ARG A 13 -4.22 10.80 -18.27
N GLN A 14 -3.45 9.93 -18.92
CA GLN A 14 -2.90 8.72 -18.31
C GLN A 14 -1.81 9.07 -17.29
N PHE A 15 -0.98 10.05 -17.61
CA PHE A 15 0.04 10.54 -16.69
C PHE A 15 -0.57 11.17 -15.43
N THR A 16 -1.57 12.04 -15.56
CA THR A 16 -2.29 12.63 -14.44
C THR A 16 -2.94 11.54 -13.58
N LEU A 17 -3.56 10.53 -14.20
CA LEU A 17 -4.13 9.40 -13.47
C LEU A 17 -3.05 8.65 -12.68
N LEU A 18 -1.89 8.37 -13.28
CA LEU A 18 -0.78 7.71 -12.61
C LEU A 18 -0.27 8.52 -11.42
N VAL A 19 -0.11 9.85 -11.59
CA VAL A 19 0.31 10.76 -10.52
C VAL A 19 -0.68 10.74 -9.36
N VAL A 20 -1.98 10.83 -9.65
CA VAL A 20 -3.04 10.78 -8.63
C VAL A 20 -3.03 9.45 -7.88
N ILE A 21 -2.93 8.33 -8.60
CA ILE A 21 -2.83 7.00 -7.99
C ILE A 21 -1.59 6.91 -7.10
N ASN A 22 -0.44 7.35 -7.59
CA ASN A 22 0.81 7.29 -6.82
C ASN A 22 0.74 8.17 -5.56
N ALA A 23 0.09 9.32 -5.64
CA ALA A 23 -0.19 10.17 -4.49
C ALA A 23 -1.06 9.46 -3.45
N PHE A 24 -2.11 8.73 -3.86
CA PHE A 24 -2.93 7.94 -2.94
C PHE A 24 -2.16 6.75 -2.34
N VAL A 25 -1.36 6.03 -3.13
CA VAL A 25 -0.53 4.92 -2.64
C VAL A 25 0.44 5.40 -1.57
N GLY A 26 1.15 6.51 -1.81
CA GLY A 26 2.08 7.10 -0.85
C GLY A 26 1.38 7.73 0.35
N GLY A 27 0.28 8.45 0.11
CA GLY A 27 -0.52 9.10 1.15
C GLY A 27 -1.08 8.11 2.16
N MET A 28 -1.56 6.94 1.71
CA MET A 28 -2.10 5.91 2.59
C MET A 28 -1.07 5.41 3.61
N VAL A 29 0.18 5.11 3.19
CA VAL A 29 1.25 4.70 4.12
C VAL A 29 1.68 5.84 5.02
N GLY A 30 1.73 7.06 4.48
CA GLY A 30 2.05 8.25 5.27
C GLY A 30 1.08 8.44 6.43
N LEU A 31 -0.22 8.42 6.14
CA LEU A 31 -1.29 8.55 7.14
C LEU A 31 -1.19 7.45 8.20
N GLU A 32 -1.07 6.20 7.77
CA GLU A 32 -1.05 5.05 8.68
C GLU A 32 0.17 5.09 9.61
N ARG A 33 1.35 5.49 9.12
CA ARG A 33 2.55 5.69 9.95
C ARG A 33 2.41 6.80 10.99
N THR A 34 1.63 7.84 10.69
CA THR A 34 1.41 8.95 11.62
C THR A 34 0.36 8.60 12.66
N ILE A 35 -0.70 7.87 12.26
CA ILE A 35 -1.87 7.63 13.11
C ILE A 35 -1.70 6.40 14.01
N LEU A 36 -1.03 5.34 13.54
CA LEU A 36 -0.95 4.09 14.32
C LEU A 36 -0.26 4.20 15.68
N PRO A 37 0.84 4.97 15.85
CA PRO A 37 1.44 5.14 17.17
C PRO A 37 0.48 5.80 18.17
N GLU A 38 -0.34 6.76 17.70
CA GLU A 38 -1.35 7.45 18.50
C GLU A 38 -2.49 6.50 18.89
N ILE A 39 -3.03 5.72 17.95
CA ILE A 39 -4.04 4.68 18.24
C ILE A 39 -3.50 3.66 19.25
N ALA A 40 -2.23 3.24 19.10
CA ALA A 40 -1.61 2.27 20.01
C ALA A 40 -1.59 2.76 21.46
N GLU A 41 -1.26 4.04 21.68
CA GLU A 41 -1.21 4.63 23.01
C GLU A 41 -2.61 4.92 23.56
N ALA A 42 -3.48 5.54 22.76
CA ALA A 42 -4.80 6.00 23.19
C ALA A 42 -5.79 4.85 23.44
N ASP A 43 -5.85 3.86 22.54
CA ASP A 43 -6.90 2.84 22.55
C ASP A 43 -6.40 1.49 23.09
N PHE A 44 -5.11 1.19 22.97
CA PHE A 44 -4.54 -0.13 23.33
C PHE A 44 -3.54 -0.09 24.48
N GLY A 45 -3.20 1.09 25.02
CA GLY A 45 -2.25 1.25 26.13
C GLY A 45 -0.84 0.74 25.83
N LEU A 46 -0.47 0.63 24.55
CA LEU A 46 0.83 0.17 24.08
C LEU A 46 1.77 1.35 23.93
N ALA A 47 3.02 1.22 24.37
CA ALA A 47 4.03 2.24 24.13
C ALA A 47 4.25 2.47 22.62
N ALA A 48 4.26 3.72 22.15
CA ALA A 48 4.44 4.05 20.73
C ALA A 48 5.70 3.42 20.14
N ARG A 49 6.78 3.30 20.91
CA ARG A 49 8.03 2.66 20.44
C ARG A 49 7.81 1.19 20.03
N THR A 50 7.04 0.44 20.80
CA THR A 50 6.72 -0.97 20.50
C THR A 50 5.80 -1.06 19.29
N ALA A 51 4.81 -0.17 19.21
CA ALA A 51 3.90 -0.09 18.07
C ALA A 51 4.66 0.20 16.76
N ILE A 52 5.51 1.24 16.75
CA ILE A 52 6.34 1.62 15.59
C ILE A 52 7.29 0.49 15.18
N LEU A 53 7.93 -0.20 16.14
CA LEU A 53 8.81 -1.33 15.81
C LEU A 53 8.02 -2.49 15.19
N SER A 54 6.88 -2.86 15.80
CA SER A 54 6.03 -3.93 15.27
C SER A 54 5.54 -3.61 13.86
N PHE A 55 5.15 -2.36 13.64
CA PHE A 55 4.79 -1.81 12.35
C PHE A 55 5.91 -1.97 11.33
N ILE A 56 7.11 -1.43 11.62
CA ILE A 56 8.23 -1.40 10.67
C ILE A 56 8.60 -2.83 10.24
N VAL A 57 8.64 -3.75 11.20
CA VAL A 57 9.01 -5.14 10.94
C VAL A 57 7.94 -5.86 10.11
N VAL A 58 6.68 -5.84 10.55
CA VAL A 58 5.59 -6.56 9.90
C VAL A 58 5.31 -5.99 8.51
N PHE A 59 5.16 -4.66 8.41
CA PHE A 59 4.99 -3.97 7.14
C PHE A 59 6.18 -4.21 6.22
N GLY A 60 7.40 -4.03 6.73
CA GLY A 60 8.63 -4.12 5.96
C GLY A 60 8.85 -5.51 5.36
N ILE A 61 8.69 -6.57 6.16
CA ILE A 61 8.82 -7.96 5.71
C ILE A 61 7.75 -8.26 4.65
N THR A 62 6.49 -7.95 4.95
CA THR A 62 5.38 -8.25 4.05
C THR A 62 5.52 -7.53 2.72
N LYS A 63 5.90 -6.24 2.76
CA LYS A 63 6.17 -5.43 1.57
C LYS A 63 7.34 -5.98 0.77
N ALA A 64 8.44 -6.35 1.42
CA ALA A 64 9.63 -6.88 0.75
C ALA A 64 9.32 -8.17 -0.01
N ILE A 65 8.63 -9.11 0.64
CA ILE A 65 8.21 -10.38 0.03
C ILE A 65 7.29 -10.10 -1.15
N THR A 66 6.26 -9.28 -0.94
CA THR A 66 5.28 -8.99 -2.00
C THR A 66 5.96 -8.33 -3.19
N ASN A 67 6.82 -7.34 -2.94
CA ASN A 67 7.54 -6.63 -3.99
C ASN A 67 8.40 -7.57 -4.87
N TYR A 68 9.09 -8.54 -4.25
CA TYR A 68 9.86 -9.55 -4.97
C TYR A 68 8.99 -10.33 -5.97
N TYR A 69 7.79 -10.76 -5.55
CA TYR A 69 6.87 -11.49 -6.43
C TYR A 69 6.17 -10.58 -7.46
N THR A 70 5.85 -9.33 -7.11
CA THR A 70 5.23 -8.37 -8.03
C THR A 70 6.05 -8.21 -9.30
N GLY A 71 7.38 -8.12 -9.19
CA GLY A 71 8.27 -8.03 -10.36
C GLY A 71 8.13 -9.22 -11.30
N ALA A 72 8.16 -10.44 -10.77
CA ALA A 72 8.00 -11.66 -11.56
C ALA A 72 6.58 -11.84 -12.13
N TRP A 73 5.56 -11.33 -11.45
CA TRP A 73 4.17 -11.41 -11.91
C TRP A 73 3.79 -10.30 -12.89
N ALA A 74 4.52 -9.19 -12.92
CA ALA A 74 4.24 -8.05 -13.79
C ALA A 74 4.24 -8.46 -15.28
N ASP A 75 5.16 -9.35 -15.66
CA ASP A 75 5.29 -9.83 -17.04
C ASP A 75 4.17 -10.79 -17.45
N LYS A 76 3.56 -11.49 -16.49
CA LYS A 76 2.52 -12.51 -16.75
C LYS A 76 1.10 -11.98 -16.58
N VAL A 77 0.86 -11.26 -15.49
CA VAL A 77 -0.46 -10.78 -15.06
C VAL A 77 -0.73 -9.35 -15.55
N GLY A 78 0.34 -8.59 -15.83
CA GLY A 78 0.26 -7.20 -16.24
C GLY A 78 0.17 -6.24 -15.05
N ARG A 79 0.88 -5.11 -15.17
CA ARG A 79 1.01 -4.08 -14.12
C ARG A 79 -0.33 -3.49 -13.68
N LYS A 80 -1.26 -3.25 -14.61
CA LYS A 80 -2.61 -2.73 -14.28
C LYS A 80 -3.37 -3.68 -13.35
N ASN A 81 -3.33 -4.98 -13.62
CA ASN A 81 -4.06 -5.98 -12.84
C ASN A 81 -3.47 -6.11 -11.44
N LEU A 82 -2.15 -6.11 -11.32
CA LEU A 82 -1.45 -6.11 -10.02
C LEU A 82 -1.79 -4.86 -9.19
N LEU A 83 -1.82 -3.69 -9.82
CA LEU A 83 -2.25 -2.45 -9.17
C LEU A 83 -3.69 -2.56 -8.65
N THR A 84 -4.63 -3.06 -9.47
CA THR A 84 -6.02 -3.23 -9.03
C THR A 84 -6.16 -4.25 -7.90
N LEU A 85 -5.42 -5.37 -7.98
CA LEU A 85 -5.40 -6.39 -6.92
C LEU A 85 -4.84 -5.81 -5.61
N GLY A 86 -3.78 -5.03 -5.70
CA GLY A 86 -3.20 -4.34 -4.55
C GLY A 86 -4.25 -3.46 -3.87
N TRP A 87 -4.98 -2.64 -4.62
CA TRP A 87 -6.06 -1.82 -4.07
C TRP A 87 -7.20 -2.65 -3.45
N LEU A 88 -7.61 -3.75 -4.09
CA LEU A 88 -8.61 -4.66 -3.50
C LEU A 88 -8.17 -5.23 -2.15
N ILE A 89 -6.88 -5.58 -2.01
CA ILE A 89 -6.30 -6.06 -0.74
C ILE A 89 -6.19 -4.93 0.30
N GLY A 90 -5.99 -3.68 -0.15
CA GLY A 90 -5.91 -2.51 0.72
C GLY A 90 -7.28 -1.99 1.22
N LEU A 91 -8.36 -2.24 0.48
CA LEU A 91 -9.71 -1.75 0.82
C LEU A 91 -10.17 -2.09 2.25
N PRO A 92 -9.93 -3.30 2.80
CA PRO A 92 -10.33 -3.62 4.16
C PRO A 92 -9.51 -2.94 5.25
N VAL A 93 -8.30 -2.43 4.96
CA VAL A 93 -7.35 -1.93 5.95
C VAL A 93 -7.96 -0.85 6.88
N PRO A 94 -8.64 0.20 6.37
CA PRO A 94 -9.23 1.21 7.25
C PRO A 94 -10.34 0.62 8.14
N LEU A 95 -11.14 -0.30 7.61
CA LEU A 95 -12.23 -0.93 8.36
C LEU A 95 -11.68 -1.82 9.48
N LEU A 96 -10.61 -2.57 9.22
CA LEU A 96 -9.95 -3.40 10.22
C LEU A 96 -9.37 -2.56 11.36
N ILE A 97 -8.86 -1.36 11.07
CA ILE A 97 -8.32 -0.45 12.09
C ILE A 97 -9.46 0.21 12.88
N ILE A 98 -10.50 0.75 12.21
CA ILE A 98 -11.64 1.43 12.86
C ILE A 98 -12.37 0.51 13.83
N TYR A 99 -12.55 -0.77 13.46
CA TYR A 99 -13.29 -1.73 14.27
C TYR A 99 -12.38 -2.70 15.03
N ALA A 100 -11.10 -2.35 15.24
CA ALA A 100 -10.13 -3.24 15.89
C ALA A 100 -10.49 -3.50 17.36
N PRO A 101 -10.85 -4.74 17.77
CA PRO A 101 -11.07 -5.08 19.17
C PRO A 101 -9.76 -5.34 19.92
N ALA A 102 -8.65 -5.56 19.20
CA ALA A 102 -7.34 -5.88 19.75
C ALA A 102 -6.21 -5.47 18.77
N TRP A 103 -5.01 -5.23 19.30
CA TRP A 103 -3.84 -4.83 18.50
C TRP A 103 -3.46 -5.81 17.38
N SER A 104 -3.78 -7.10 17.54
CA SER A 104 -3.57 -8.11 16.49
C SER A 104 -4.30 -7.81 15.19
N TRP A 105 -5.45 -7.12 15.24
CA TRP A 105 -6.18 -6.67 14.05
C TRP A 105 -5.44 -5.56 13.32
N VAL A 106 -4.79 -4.67 14.06
CA VAL A 106 -3.92 -3.62 13.51
C VAL A 106 -2.70 -4.26 12.83
N ILE A 107 -2.07 -5.25 13.48
CA ILE A 107 -0.98 -6.02 12.87
C ILE A 107 -1.44 -6.70 11.58
N PHE A 108 -2.62 -7.32 11.58
CA PHE A 108 -3.16 -7.97 10.38
C PHE A 108 -3.46 -6.96 9.26
N ALA A 109 -4.08 -5.82 9.59
CA ALA A 109 -4.29 -4.72 8.65
C ALA A 109 -2.97 -4.22 8.05
N ASN A 110 -1.92 -4.18 8.87
CA ASN A 110 -0.58 -3.78 8.46
C ASN A 110 0.09 -4.78 7.49
N ILE A 111 -0.16 -6.09 7.66
CA ILE A 111 0.21 -7.11 6.66
C ILE A 111 -0.48 -6.83 5.34
N LEU A 112 -1.81 -6.65 5.35
CA LEU A 112 -2.56 -6.36 4.12
C LEU A 112 -2.06 -5.09 3.44
N LEU A 113 -1.71 -4.07 4.22
CA LEU A 113 -1.13 -2.85 3.67
C LEU A 113 0.27 -3.09 3.10
N GLY A 114 1.11 -3.91 3.74
CA GLY A 114 2.40 -4.34 3.18
C GLY A 114 2.23 -5.01 1.80
N ILE A 115 1.21 -5.86 1.65
CA ILE A 115 0.86 -6.49 0.36
C ILE A 115 0.38 -5.44 -0.65
N ASN A 116 -0.57 -4.60 -0.25
CA ASN A 116 -1.07 -3.48 -1.09
C ASN A 116 0.10 -2.65 -1.62
N GLN A 117 1.06 -2.30 -0.77
CA GLN A 117 2.20 -1.47 -1.11
C GLN A 117 3.20 -2.18 -2.00
N GLY A 118 3.46 -3.47 -1.76
CA GLY A 118 4.32 -4.28 -2.62
C GLY A 118 3.73 -4.48 -4.03
N LEU A 119 2.42 -4.53 -4.17
CA LEU A 119 1.74 -4.66 -5.47
C LEU A 119 1.61 -3.30 -6.18
N CYS A 120 1.11 -2.28 -5.47
CA CYS A 120 0.78 -0.99 -6.08
C CYS A 120 2.03 -0.18 -6.44
N TRP A 121 2.95 0.01 -5.48
CA TRP A 121 4.14 0.85 -5.70
C TRP A 121 5.01 0.30 -6.83
N SER A 122 5.21 -1.01 -6.84
CA SER A 122 6.05 -1.67 -7.84
C SER A 122 5.39 -1.76 -9.22
N SER A 123 4.08 -1.55 -9.29
CA SER A 123 3.36 -1.44 -10.57
C SER A 123 3.36 -0.01 -11.11
N THR A 124 3.55 1.01 -10.26
CA THR A 124 3.47 2.44 -10.64
C THR A 124 4.82 3.14 -10.77
N VAL A 125 5.87 2.66 -10.09
CA VAL A 125 7.18 3.35 -9.99
C VAL A 125 8.35 2.52 -10.55
N VAL A 126 8.35 1.21 -10.29
CA VAL A 126 9.35 0.23 -10.78
C VAL A 126 8.85 -0.36 -12.10
#